data_AF-A1WNB6-F1
#
_entry.id   AF-A1WNB6-F1
#
_cell.length_a   1.000
_cell.length_b   1.000
_cell.length_c   1.000
_cell.angle_alpha   90.00
_cell.angle_beta   90.00
_cell.angle_gamma   90.00
#
_symmetry.space_group_name_H-M   'P 1'
#
loop_
_entity.id
_entity.type
_entity.pdbx_description
1 polymer ?
#
loop_
_entity_poly.entity_id
_entity_poly.type
_entity_poly.pdbx_seq_one_letter_code
_entity_poly.pdbx_strand_id
1 'polypeptide(L)'
;MFEFLAEWIGIGLVFCADVFLLRKIRAARGRPAHAVSEDALDMAVLTWWVMPLVAVAALAVFAVSYFSFDLPLWLSFGGPILIGGLYCAYKYRQLFRR
;
A
#
# COMPACT_ATOMS: atom_id res chain seq x y z
N MET A 1 8.94 -10.83 23.40
CA MET A 1 8.38 -12.02 22.70
C MET A 1 6.87 -11.93 22.55
N PHE A 2 6.11 -11.69 23.63
CA PHE A 2 4.65 -11.50 23.54
C PHE A 2 4.21 -10.29 22.70
N GLU A 3 4.90 -9.14 22.80
CA GLU A 3 4.58 -7.95 22.01
C GLU A 3 4.76 -8.18 20.50
N PHE A 4 5.87 -8.80 20.11
CA PHE A 4 6.14 -9.14 18.72
C PHE A 4 5.04 -10.06 18.16
N LEU A 5 4.62 -11.07 18.94
CA LEU A 5 3.54 -11.97 18.54
C LEU A 5 2.21 -11.23 18.35
N ALA A 6 1.88 -10.29 19.23
CA ALA A 6 0.68 -9.45 19.12
C ALA A 6 0.73 -8.54 17.88
N GLU A 7 1.89 -7.99 17.54
CA GLU A 7 2.10 -7.17 16.37
C GLU A 7 1.88 -7.96 15.07
N TRP A 8 2.46 -9.17 14.96
CA TRP A 8 2.24 -10.06 13.82
C TRP A 8 0.78 -10.48 13.67
N ILE A 9 0.09 -10.77 14.78
CA ILE A 9 -1.34 -11.07 14.77
C ILE A 9 -2.15 -9.85 14.28
N GLY A 10 -1.79 -8.65 14.74
CA GLY A 10 -2.41 -7.40 14.29
C GLY A 10 -2.25 -7.18 12.79
N ILE A 11 -1.03 -7.37 12.26
CA ILE A 11 -0.74 -7.27 10.82
C ILE A 11 -1.58 -8.29 10.03
N GLY A 12 -1.64 -9.54 10.49
CA GLY A 12 -2.44 -10.59 9.86
C GLY A 12 -3.94 -10.27 9.85
N LEU A 13 -4.47 -9.71 10.94
CA LEU A 13 -5.88 -9.30 11.04
C LEU A 13 -6.20 -8.13 10.09
N VAL A 14 -5.33 -7.12 10.02
CA VAL A 14 -5.48 -6.00 9.09
C VAL A 14 -5.50 -6.51 7.65
N PHE A 15 -4.60 -7.41 7.30
CA PHE A 15 -4.57 -8.02 5.97
C PHE A 15 -5.86 -8.78 5.64
N CYS A 16 -6.38 -9.59 6.57
CA CYS A 16 -7.67 -10.27 6.39
C CYS A 16 -8.83 -9.27 6.23
N ALA A 17 -8.82 -8.18 6.99
CA ALA A 17 -9.82 -7.11 6.86
C ALA A 17 -9.74 -6.42 5.49
N ASP A 18 -8.55 -6.17 4.96
CA ASP A 18 -8.35 -5.57 3.64
C ASP A 18 -8.90 -6.46 2.52
N VAL A 19 -8.63 -7.77 2.58
CA VAL A 19 -9.18 -8.75 1.62
C VAL A 19 -10.72 -8.81 1.73
N PHE A 20 -11.26 -8.81 2.94
CA PHE A 20 -12.71 -8.81 3.16
C PHE A 20 -13.38 -7.52 2.64
N LEU A 21 -12.78 -6.37 2.93
CA LEU A 21 -13.22 -5.07 2.43
C LEU A 21 -13.23 -5.07 0.90
N LEU A 22 -12.21 -5.66 0.28
CA LEU A 22 -12.11 -5.74 -1.17
C LEU A 22 -13.24 -6.55 -1.79
N ARG A 23 -13.54 -7.71 -1.21
CA ARG A 23 -14.67 -8.54 -1.64
C ARG A 23 -16.00 -7.82 -1.45
N LYS A 24 -16.20 -7.11 -0.33
CA LYS A 24 -17.42 -6.32 -0.10
C LYS A 24 -17.59 -5.20 -1.14
N ILE A 25 -16.52 -4.45 -1.44
CA ILE A 25 -16.56 -3.37 -2.42
C ILE A 25 -16.83 -3.92 -3.83
N ARG A 26 -16.23 -5.07 -4.18
CA ARG A 26 -16.47 -5.73 -5.47
C ARG A 26 -17.92 -6.21 -5.59
N ALA A 27 -18.45 -6.84 -4.54
CA ALA A 27 -19.85 -7.27 -4.49
C ALA A 27 -20.82 -6.08 -4.59
N ALA A 28 -20.56 -4.98 -3.88
CA ALA A 28 -21.35 -3.75 -3.98
C ALA A 28 -21.34 -3.12 -5.39
N ARG A 29 -20.32 -3.40 -6.20
CA ARG A 29 -20.18 -2.97 -7.59
C ARG A 29 -20.74 -3.96 -8.60
N GLY A 30 -21.42 -5.02 -8.16
CA GLY A 30 -22.06 -6.02 -9.02
C GLY A 30 -21.08 -6.86 -9.86
N ARG A 31 -19.84 -7.02 -9.39
CA ARG A 31 -18.78 -7.73 -10.11
C ARG A 31 -18.69 -9.20 -9.69
N PRO A 32 -18.21 -10.09 -10.59
CA PRO A 32 -18.09 -11.52 -10.30
C PRO A 32 -17.17 -11.77 -9.10
N ALA A 33 -17.52 -12.78 -8.31
CA ALA A 33 -16.72 -13.19 -7.17
C ALA A 33 -15.49 -13.96 -7.65
N HIS A 34 -14.31 -13.43 -7.35
CA HIS A 34 -13.04 -14.14 -7.47
C HIS A 34 -12.86 -15.15 -6.34
N ALA A 35 -11.94 -16.09 -6.55
CA ALA A 35 -11.49 -16.97 -5.48
C ALA A 35 -10.79 -16.14 -4.39
N VAL A 36 -10.96 -16.52 -3.12
CA VAL A 36 -10.35 -15.81 -1.99
C VAL A 36 -8.83 -15.75 -2.11
N SER A 37 -8.23 -16.81 -2.67
CA SER A 37 -6.79 -16.88 -2.93
C SER A 37 -6.33 -15.85 -3.96
N GLU A 38 -7.12 -15.54 -4.98
CA GLU A 38 -6.78 -14.52 -5.98
C GLU A 38 -6.81 -13.12 -5.35
N ASP A 39 -7.84 -12.82 -4.56
CA ASP A 39 -7.96 -11.55 -3.85
C ASP A 39 -6.87 -11.35 -2.79
N ALA A 40 -6.50 -12.42 -2.09
CA ALA A 40 -5.40 -12.41 -1.14
C ALA A 40 -4.05 -12.21 -1.84
N LEU A 41 -3.82 -12.83 -2.99
CA LEU A 41 -2.57 -12.68 -3.73
C LEU A 41 -2.42 -11.28 -4.30
N ASP A 42 -3.49 -10.72 -4.86
CA ASP A 42 -3.51 -9.33 -5.34
C ASP A 42 -3.23 -8.33 -4.20
N MET A 43 -3.82 -8.55 -3.02
CA MET A 43 -3.51 -7.71 -1.84
C MET A 43 -2.10 -7.94 -1.31
N ALA A 44 -1.59 -9.17 -1.29
CA ALA A 44 -0.24 -9.45 -0.86
C ALA A 44 0.79 -8.76 -1.76
N VAL A 45 0.58 -8.75 -3.08
CA VAL A 45 1.45 -8.02 -4.01
C VAL A 45 1.40 -6.51 -3.75
N LEU A 46 0.22 -5.95 -3.51
CA LEU A 46 0.12 -4.52 -3.21
C LEU A 46 0.83 -4.16 -1.89
N THR A 47 0.57 -4.91 -0.82
CA THR A 47 1.02 -4.58 0.53
C THR A 47 2.48 -4.96 0.78
N TRP A 48 2.96 -6.08 0.23
CA TRP A 48 4.33 -6.55 0.47
C TRP A 48 5.33 -6.20 -0.63
N TRP A 49 4.88 -5.84 -1.84
CA TRP A 49 5.79 -5.44 -2.92
C TRP A 49 5.64 -3.98 -3.30
N VAL A 50 4.44 -3.55 -3.69
CA VAL A 50 4.24 -2.21 -4.24
C VAL A 50 4.45 -1.13 -3.19
N MET A 51 3.81 -1.25 -2.03
CA MET A 51 3.94 -0.25 -0.95
C MET A 51 5.39 -0.10 -0.45
N PRO A 52 6.14 -1.18 -0.14
CA PRO A 52 7.53 -1.04 0.28
C PRO A 52 8.44 -0.46 -0.80
N LEU A 53 8.26 -0.87 -2.07
CA LEU A 53 9.05 -0.34 -3.18
C LEU A 53 8.82 1.17 -3.35
N VAL A 54 7.56 1.61 -3.27
CA VAL A 54 7.21 3.03 -3.33
C VAL A 54 7.78 3.80 -2.15
N ALA A 55 7.77 3.23 -0.94
CA ALA A 55 8.36 3.84 0.24
C ALA A 55 9.88 4.01 0.10
N VAL A 56 10.59 2.97 -0.37
CA VAL A 56 12.03 3.03 -0.64
C VAL A 56 12.35 4.06 -1.71
N ALA A 57 11.56 4.10 -2.80
CA ALA A 57 11.73 5.10 -3.84
C ALA A 57 11.49 6.52 -3.31
N ALA A 58 10.47 6.73 -2.48
CA ALA A 58 10.19 8.02 -1.86
C ALA A 58 11.33 8.47 -0.93
N LEU A 59 11.90 7.54 -0.15
CA LEU A 59 13.08 7.80 0.69
C LEU A 59 14.32 8.15 -0.14
N ALA A 60 14.55 7.46 -1.27
CA ALA A 60 15.66 7.76 -2.16
C ALA A 60 15.51 9.16 -2.78
N VAL A 61 14.32 9.52 -3.26
CA VAL A 61 14.04 10.85 -3.81
C VAL A 61 14.18 11.92 -2.74
N PHE A 62 13.68 11.67 -1.52
CA PHE A 62 13.88 12.57 -0.38
C PHE A 62 15.37 12.81 -0.11
N ALA A 63 16.16 11.73 -0.01
CA ALA A 63 17.59 11.82 0.29
C ALA A 63 18.33 12.64 -0.78
N VAL A 64 18.08 12.38 -2.06
CA VAL A 64 18.69 13.14 -3.16
C VAL A 64 18.27 14.61 -3.12
N SER A 65 16.97 14.88 -2.94
CA SER A 65 16.44 16.26 -2.94
C SER A 65 16.97 17.08 -1.77
N TYR A 66 17.08 16.47 -0.60
CA TYR A 66 17.55 17.14 0.61
C TYR A 66 19.07 17.30 0.62
N PHE A 67 19.84 16.23 0.37
CA PHE A 67 21.30 16.28 0.51
C PHE A 67 22.03 16.85 -0.71
N SER A 68 21.49 16.74 -1.92
CA SER A 68 22.17 17.22 -3.14
C SER A 68 21.72 18.61 -3.58
N PHE A 69 20.50 19.02 -3.23
CA PHE A 69 19.91 20.27 -3.73
C PHE A 69 19.47 21.23 -2.61
N ASP A 70 19.65 20.87 -1.33
CA ASP A 70 19.28 21.69 -0.16
C ASP A 70 17.81 22.17 -0.20
N LEU A 71 16.90 21.37 -0.79
CA LEU A 71 15.49 21.73 -0.84
C LEU A 71 14.88 21.72 0.56
N PRO A 72 13.97 22.67 0.86
CA PRO A 72 13.28 22.70 2.14
C PRO A 72 12.52 21.40 2.38
N LEU A 73 12.51 20.95 3.64
CA LEU A 73 11.91 19.69 4.10
C LEU A 73 10.50 19.45 3.53
N TRP A 74 9.67 20.49 3.44
CA TRP A 74 8.31 20.39 2.88
C TRP A 74 8.27 19.90 1.43
N LEU A 75 9.21 20.31 0.58
CA LEU A 75 9.28 19.89 -0.82
C LEU A 75 9.94 18.52 -0.96
N SER A 76 11.07 18.33 -0.27
CA SER A 76 11.84 17.08 -0.30
C SER A 76 11.05 15.89 0.23
N PHE A 77 10.24 16.10 1.28
CA PHE A 77 9.44 15.05 1.93
C PHE A 77 8.01 14.99 1.39
N GLY A 78 7.36 16.14 1.28
CA GLY A 78 5.95 16.22 0.87
C GLY A 78 5.72 15.76 -0.57
N GLY A 79 6.61 16.13 -1.50
CA GLY A 79 6.49 15.74 -2.91
C GLY A 79 6.49 14.21 -3.11
N PRO A 80 7.55 13.50 -2.70
CA PRO A 80 7.64 12.05 -2.87
C PRO A 80 6.55 11.28 -2.13
N ILE A 81 6.14 11.73 -0.95
CA ILE A 81 5.07 11.09 -0.18
C ILE A 81 3.72 11.27 -0.84
N LEU A 82 3.39 12.47 -1.31
CA LEU A 82 2.14 12.72 -2.02
C LEU A 82 2.08 11.89 -3.31
N ILE A 83 3.16 11.88 -4.08
CA ILE A 83 3.23 11.11 -5.33
C ILE A 83 3.13 9.61 -5.04
N GLY A 84 3.88 9.11 -4.05
CA GLY A 84 3.84 7.70 -3.64
C GLY A 84 2.47 7.28 -3.14
N GLY A 85 1.84 8.09 -2.28
CA GLY A 85 0.49 7.87 -1.79
C GLY A 85 -0.55 7.85 -2.90
N LEU A 86 -0.49 8.79 -3.85
CA LEU A 86 -1.36 8.83 -5.01
C LEU A 86 -1.19 7.59 -5.91
N TYR A 87 0.05 7.15 -6.12
CA TYR A 87 0.33 5.94 -6.90
C TYR A 87 -0.20 4.68 -6.22
N CYS A 88 0.00 4.53 -4.91
CA CYS A 88 -0.57 3.43 -4.13
C CYS A 88 -2.10 3.44 -4.18
N ALA A 89 -2.74 4.60 -4.01
CA ALA A 89 -4.19 4.74 -4.12
C ALA A 89 -4.72 4.41 -5.53
N TYR A 90 -3.99 4.82 -6.57
CA TYR A 90 -4.30 4.47 -7.96
C TYR A 90 -4.21 2.95 -8.18
N LYS A 91 -3.15 2.31 -7.70
CA LYS A 91 -2.97 0.85 -7.78
C LYS A 91 -4.03 0.08 -7.01
N TYR A 92 -4.38 0.54 -5.81
CA TYR A 92 -5.49 0.01 -5.01
C TYR A 92 -6.82 0.12 -5.78
N ARG A 93 -7.07 1.28 -6.41
CA ARG A 93 -8.25 1.47 -7.25
C ARG A 93 -8.24 0.58 -8.50
N GLN A 94 -7.07 0.29 -9.05
CA GLN A 94 -6.91 -0.61 -10.19
C GLN A 94 -7.26 -2.06 -9.80
N LEU A 95 -6.94 -2.48 -8.56
CA LEU A 95 -7.35 -3.78 -8.02
C LEU A 95 -8.88 -3.95 -8.02
N PHE A 96 -9.63 -2.90 -7.65
CA PHE A 96 -11.11 -2.92 -7.72
C PHE A 96 -11.68 -2.82 -9.13
N ARG A 97 -10.86 -2.43 -10.10
CA ARG A 97 -11.25 -2.33 -11.51
C ARG A 97 -10.98 -3.61 -12.29
N ARG A 98 -10.17 -4.52 -11.78
CA ARG A 98 -10.12 -5.91 -12.24
C ARG A 98 -11.37 -6.63 -11.74
#